data_AF-A0A511B5H7-F1
#
_entry.id   AF-A0A511B5H7-F1
#
_cell.length_a   1.000
_cell.length_b   1.000
_cell.length_c   1.000
_cell.angle_alpha   90.00
_cell.angle_beta   90.00
_cell.angle_gamma   90.00
#
_symmetry.space_group_name_H-M   'P 1'
#
loop_
_entity.id
_entity.type
_entity.pdbx_description
1 polymer ?
#
loop_
_entity_poly.entity_id
_entity_poly.type
_entity_poly.pdbx_seq_one_letter_code
_entity_poly.pdbx_strand_id
1 'polypeptide(L)'
;MSPRPIRRRASRLALCTFLLGSAGMAGSALAAPVAAPSAIPVPPVPPVPPAPPAPRSPLPPVETRTAAATLVIPETCLDHLTVTGGTDARIVAGHGTLDMQEDRLTFTTSAQNCAAQDSAVLMVPAQTNIKIQPPHSHATAYRVSGISGDITATSGSGDLDIDQANSLTLNMEGDGNVSVGLVTGRLAVQSFASGDLDIGNLATSSASFISMSSGDIDVRQGNTDVLTVRDYGSSDIELNATARDADVTLLGSGDITIKKVSEALRKRPLGSGTLSVGETSGARVTTTSAPDGSAILSDATQKILGRLHVQIDNPEAASAASSQTHSRGGSHHSGGHGLIGLLLKIALIVWAVRLFRRYRRTGVLPFRATLDKAAAGYAEGVRSWSQHRAAWRETPAASASAVVKDVLSGFRQPSEPTEDFSRSVPPGHPLARLQDRLARMERRLGLMEQFVTSPNFSLERQFRDLERTNGRRA
;
A
#
# COMPACT_ATOMS: atom_id res chain seq x y z
N MET A 1 -20.52 -42.52 18.45
CA MET A 1 -20.55 -43.99 18.30
C MET A 1 -22.02 -44.41 18.21
N SER A 2 -22.45 -44.80 17.00
CA SER A 2 -23.65 -45.58 16.65
C SER A 2 -25.08 -45.10 17.04
N PRO A 3 -26.13 -45.51 16.27
CA PRO A 3 -27.02 -44.54 15.61
C PRO A 3 -28.55 -44.86 15.69
N ARG A 4 -29.37 -43.89 15.22
CA ARG A 4 -30.72 -44.03 14.60
C ARG A 4 -31.86 -44.60 15.51
N PRO A 5 -33.17 -44.40 15.22
CA PRO A 5 -33.77 -44.19 13.90
C PRO A 5 -34.90 -43.13 13.77
N ILE A 6 -35.26 -42.93 12.49
CA ILE A 6 -36.35 -42.14 11.92
C ILE A 6 -37.65 -42.98 11.88
N ARG A 7 -38.81 -42.39 12.22
CA ARG A 7 -40.16 -42.70 11.65
C ARG A 7 -41.12 -41.56 12.04
N ARG A 8 -41.47 -40.68 11.09
CA ARG A 8 -42.69 -40.65 10.25
C ARG A 8 -44.02 -40.35 10.98
N ARG A 9 -44.49 -39.12 10.72
CA ARG A 9 -45.87 -38.65 10.39
C ARG A 9 -47.07 -39.16 11.20
N ALA A 10 -47.78 -38.20 11.79
CA ALA A 10 -49.24 -38.25 11.91
C ALA A 10 -49.81 -36.82 11.71
N SER A 11 -50.44 -36.59 10.56
CA SER A 11 -51.41 -35.53 10.35
C SER A 11 -52.60 -36.18 9.64
N ARG A 12 -53.70 -36.34 10.36
CA ARG A 12 -55.02 -36.67 9.83
C ARG A 12 -56.05 -35.97 10.71
N LEU A 13 -56.78 -35.04 10.11
CA LEU A 13 -58.04 -34.51 10.63
C LEU A 13 -59.00 -34.34 9.45
N ALA A 14 -60.30 -34.52 9.73
CA ALA A 14 -61.49 -34.44 8.85
C ALA A 14 -61.64 -35.61 7.86
N LEU A 15 -62.59 -36.56 7.98
CA LEU A 15 -64.00 -36.56 8.41
C LEU A 15 -64.94 -35.75 7.50
N CYS A 16 -65.59 -36.44 6.55
CA CYS A 16 -67.01 -36.28 6.21
C CYS A 16 -67.50 -37.45 5.33
N THR A 17 -68.36 -38.27 5.93
CA THR A 17 -69.61 -38.90 5.43
C THR A 17 -70.33 -38.12 4.30
N PHE A 18 -71.28 -38.62 3.49
CA PHE A 18 -71.78 -39.92 3.01
C PHE A 18 -72.98 -39.55 2.07
N LEU A 19 -73.04 -40.13 0.86
CA LEU A 19 -74.23 -40.45 0.03
C LEU A 19 -75.25 -39.40 -0.53
N LEU A 20 -75.76 -39.80 -1.72
CA LEU A 20 -76.96 -39.40 -2.49
C LEU A 20 -76.87 -38.07 -3.26
N GLY A 21 -77.21 -37.95 -4.54
CA GLY A 21 -77.79 -38.86 -5.53
C GLY A 21 -78.37 -38.02 -6.67
N SER A 22 -78.11 -38.40 -7.93
CA SER A 22 -79.05 -38.17 -9.04
C SER A 22 -78.66 -39.07 -10.20
N ALA A 23 -79.55 -40.00 -10.51
CA ALA A 23 -79.53 -40.87 -11.66
C ALA A 23 -80.90 -40.77 -12.35
N GLY A 24 -80.87 -40.81 -13.69
CA GLY A 24 -81.93 -41.38 -14.51
C GLY A 24 -82.93 -40.41 -15.13
N MET A 25 -82.91 -40.30 -16.46
CA MET A 25 -83.94 -40.92 -17.31
C MET A 25 -83.44 -41.10 -18.74
N ALA A 26 -83.91 -42.19 -19.34
CA ALA A 26 -83.59 -42.72 -20.65
C ALA A 26 -84.56 -42.22 -21.73
N GLY A 27 -84.10 -42.27 -22.99
CA GLY A 27 -84.92 -42.17 -24.19
C GLY A 27 -84.20 -42.75 -25.41
N SER A 28 -84.84 -43.73 -26.04
CA SER A 28 -84.63 -44.29 -27.39
C SER A 28 -83.51 -45.31 -27.61
N ALA A 29 -83.92 -46.47 -28.11
CA ALA A 29 -83.17 -47.71 -28.22
C ALA A 29 -82.77 -48.08 -29.65
N LEU A 30 -81.75 -48.96 -29.71
CA LEU A 30 -81.44 -49.99 -30.73
C LEU A 30 -80.66 -49.63 -32.01
N ALA A 31 -79.33 -49.79 -31.87
CA ALA A 31 -78.43 -50.73 -32.58
C ALA A 31 -78.24 -50.69 -34.11
N ALA A 32 -76.98 -50.46 -34.54
CA ALA A 32 -76.12 -51.30 -35.41
C ALA A 32 -74.75 -50.59 -35.67
N PRO A 33 -73.74 -51.15 -36.36
CA PRO A 33 -72.56 -51.76 -35.74
C PRO A 33 -71.20 -51.09 -36.05
N VAL A 34 -70.24 -51.37 -35.15
CA VAL A 34 -68.79 -51.60 -35.34
C VAL A 34 -68.02 -50.68 -36.32
N ALA A 35 -67.25 -49.77 -35.74
CA ALA A 35 -66.05 -49.19 -36.36
C ALA A 35 -64.86 -49.32 -35.39
N ALA A 36 -63.72 -49.79 -35.90
CA ALA A 36 -62.54 -50.22 -35.16
C ALA A 36 -61.87 -49.10 -34.31
N PRO A 37 -61.28 -49.41 -33.14
CA PRO A 37 -60.32 -48.52 -32.50
C PRO A 37 -58.87 -48.96 -32.76
N SER A 38 -58.17 -48.05 -33.45
CA SER A 38 -56.80 -47.57 -33.28
C SER A 38 -55.75 -48.42 -32.54
N ALA A 39 -54.64 -48.62 -33.24
CA ALA A 39 -53.39 -49.23 -32.78
C ALA A 39 -52.85 -48.65 -31.46
N ILE A 40 -52.45 -49.54 -30.56
CA ILE A 40 -51.77 -49.24 -29.30
C ILE A 40 -50.28 -48.93 -29.60
N PRO A 41 -49.72 -47.82 -29.11
CA PRO A 41 -48.30 -47.52 -29.27
C PRO A 41 -47.43 -48.37 -28.33
N VAL A 42 -46.37 -48.96 -28.89
CA VAL A 42 -45.33 -49.74 -28.18
C VAL A 42 -44.53 -48.82 -27.24
N PRO A 43 -44.24 -49.22 -25.99
CA PRO A 43 -43.45 -48.41 -25.07
C PRO A 43 -41.97 -48.30 -25.53
N PRO A 44 -41.30 -47.15 -25.31
CA PRO A 44 -39.92 -46.95 -25.73
C PRO A 44 -38.94 -47.80 -24.94
N VAL A 45 -37.94 -48.34 -25.64
CA VAL A 45 -36.82 -49.12 -25.10
C VAL A 45 -35.98 -48.24 -24.16
N PRO A 46 -35.57 -48.72 -22.97
CA PRO A 46 -34.73 -47.94 -22.06
C PRO A 46 -33.34 -47.71 -22.65
N PRO A 47 -32.71 -46.53 -22.42
CA PRO A 47 -31.40 -46.21 -22.97
C PRO A 47 -30.30 -47.10 -22.37
N VAL A 48 -29.35 -47.49 -23.23
CA VAL A 48 -28.15 -48.27 -22.88
C VAL A 48 -27.30 -47.48 -21.87
N PRO A 49 -26.81 -48.10 -20.78
CA PRO A 49 -25.95 -47.42 -19.82
C PRO A 49 -24.62 -46.98 -20.48
N PRO A 50 -24.06 -45.82 -20.10
CA PRO A 50 -22.82 -45.33 -20.68
C PRO A 50 -21.65 -46.28 -20.37
N ALA A 51 -20.79 -46.49 -21.37
CA ALA A 51 -19.59 -47.30 -21.25
C ALA A 51 -18.66 -46.77 -20.12
N PRO A 52 -17.94 -47.66 -19.41
CA PRO A 52 -16.97 -47.23 -18.41
C PRO A 52 -15.87 -46.37 -19.07
N PRO A 53 -15.35 -45.36 -18.36
CA PRO A 53 -14.33 -44.47 -18.91
C PRO A 53 -13.08 -45.26 -19.28
N ALA A 54 -12.53 -44.96 -20.46
CA ALA A 54 -11.28 -45.55 -20.94
C ALA A 54 -10.14 -45.35 -19.92
N PRO A 55 -9.20 -46.30 -19.80
CA PRO A 55 -8.02 -46.12 -18.95
C PRO A 55 -7.28 -44.85 -19.39
N ARG A 56 -6.93 -44.02 -18.40
CA ARG A 56 -6.22 -42.76 -18.61
C ARG A 56 -4.98 -43.01 -19.46
N SER A 57 -4.84 -42.26 -20.55
CA SER A 57 -3.58 -42.17 -21.28
C SER A 57 -2.43 -41.96 -20.30
N PRO A 58 -1.24 -42.54 -20.55
CA PRO A 58 -0.06 -42.21 -19.77
C PRO A 58 0.05 -40.68 -19.75
N LEU A 59 0.24 -40.12 -18.55
CA LEU A 59 0.62 -38.71 -18.43
C LEU A 59 1.75 -38.46 -19.43
N PRO A 60 1.73 -37.36 -20.20
CA PRO A 60 2.93 -36.95 -20.91
C PRO A 60 4.07 -36.93 -19.90
N PRO A 61 5.31 -37.28 -20.29
CA PRO A 61 6.44 -37.17 -19.37
C PRO A 61 6.34 -35.81 -18.71
N VAL A 62 6.40 -35.80 -17.37
CA VAL A 62 6.65 -34.56 -16.65
C VAL A 62 7.93 -34.05 -17.26
N GLU A 63 7.83 -33.11 -18.19
CA GLU A 63 8.96 -32.29 -18.58
C GLU A 63 9.44 -31.78 -17.23
N THR A 64 10.60 -32.30 -16.80
CA THR A 64 11.36 -31.74 -15.70
C THR A 64 11.45 -30.28 -16.06
N ARG A 65 10.58 -29.47 -15.45
CA ARG A 65 10.49 -28.03 -15.63
C ARG A 65 11.90 -27.58 -15.31
N THR A 66 12.70 -27.39 -16.34
CA THR A 66 14.07 -26.94 -16.18
C THR A 66 13.89 -25.66 -15.41
N ALA A 67 14.47 -25.59 -14.20
CA ALA A 67 14.28 -24.44 -13.36
C ALA A 67 14.56 -23.21 -14.21
N ALA A 68 13.66 -22.23 -14.14
CA ALA A 68 13.77 -21.05 -14.97
C ALA A 68 15.06 -20.34 -14.57
N ALA A 69 16.08 -20.43 -15.43
CA ALA A 69 17.35 -19.77 -15.21
C ALA A 69 17.11 -18.30 -14.89
N THR A 70 17.87 -17.76 -13.94
CA THR A 70 17.75 -16.36 -13.52
C THR A 70 18.87 -15.54 -14.13
N LEU A 71 18.52 -14.58 -14.99
CA LEU A 71 19.42 -13.55 -15.47
C LEU A 71 19.57 -12.45 -14.40
N VAL A 72 20.78 -12.31 -13.88
CA VAL A 72 21.18 -11.23 -12.99
C VAL A 72 21.93 -10.18 -13.80
N ILE A 73 21.38 -8.97 -13.78
CA ILE A 73 21.96 -7.78 -14.37
C ILE A 73 22.44 -6.91 -13.20
N PRO A 74 23.75 -6.91 -12.91
CA PRO A 74 24.34 -6.00 -11.94
C PRO A 74 24.35 -4.58 -12.50
N GLU A 75 25.00 -3.67 -11.78
CA GLU A 75 25.29 -2.33 -12.28
C GLU A 75 25.99 -2.37 -13.64
N THR A 76 25.51 -1.54 -14.57
CA THR A 76 26.09 -1.41 -15.91
C THR A 76 26.34 0.05 -16.22
N CYS A 77 27.35 0.30 -17.04
CA CYS A 77 27.63 1.62 -17.62
C CYS A 77 26.97 1.81 -19.00
N LEU A 78 25.98 0.98 -19.36
CA LEU A 78 25.33 1.10 -20.67
C LEU A 78 24.32 2.24 -20.65
N ASP A 79 24.12 2.91 -21.79
CA ASP A 79 23.00 3.82 -21.97
C ASP A 79 21.71 3.03 -22.19
N HIS A 80 21.81 1.95 -22.98
CA HIS A 80 20.67 1.09 -23.30
C HIS A 80 21.01 -0.39 -23.15
N LEU A 81 20.17 -1.11 -22.41
CA LEU A 81 20.24 -2.55 -22.30
C LEU A 81 18.91 -3.17 -22.70
N THR A 82 18.91 -3.93 -23.80
CA THR A 82 17.73 -4.66 -24.25
C THR A 82 17.88 -6.15 -23.93
N VAL A 83 16.91 -6.73 -23.25
CA VAL A 83 16.77 -8.17 -23.01
C VAL A 83 15.58 -8.67 -23.81
N THR A 84 15.82 -9.67 -24.65
CA THR A 84 14.84 -10.25 -25.56
C THR A 84 14.66 -11.75 -25.29
N GLY A 85 13.43 -12.22 -25.39
CA GLY A 85 13.11 -13.65 -25.36
C GLY A 85 13.54 -14.38 -26.62
N GLY A 86 14.13 -15.55 -26.43
CA GLY A 86 14.54 -16.44 -27.50
C GLY A 86 14.65 -17.88 -27.02
N THR A 87 15.47 -18.67 -27.73
CA THR A 87 15.67 -20.10 -27.46
C THR A 87 16.87 -20.39 -26.56
N ASP A 88 17.83 -19.48 -26.52
CA ASP A 88 19.13 -19.68 -25.90
C ASP A 88 19.67 -18.35 -25.36
N ALA A 89 20.60 -18.45 -24.42
CA ALA A 89 21.18 -17.31 -23.74
C ALA A 89 22.46 -16.86 -24.46
N ARG A 90 22.44 -15.68 -25.09
CA ARG A 90 23.60 -15.09 -25.78
C ARG A 90 23.51 -13.57 -25.89
N ILE A 91 24.65 -12.95 -26.09
CA ILE A 91 24.73 -11.52 -26.47
C ILE A 91 24.55 -11.44 -27.98
N VAL A 92 23.53 -10.72 -28.43
CA VAL A 92 23.20 -10.53 -29.86
C VAL A 92 24.00 -9.37 -30.43
N ALA A 93 24.17 -8.30 -29.65
CA ALA A 93 24.92 -7.11 -30.03
C ALA A 93 25.45 -6.39 -28.79
N GLY A 94 26.50 -5.57 -28.97
CA GLY A 94 27.10 -4.77 -27.92
C GLY A 94 28.21 -5.46 -27.14
N HIS A 95 28.74 -4.75 -26.14
CA HIS A 95 29.84 -5.23 -25.32
C HIS A 95 29.34 -5.78 -23.98
N GLY A 96 29.84 -6.95 -23.61
CA GLY A 96 29.58 -7.57 -22.33
C GLY A 96 29.98 -9.03 -22.35
N THR A 97 29.87 -9.67 -21.20
CA THR A 97 30.07 -11.10 -21.02
C THR A 97 28.87 -11.69 -20.31
N LEU A 98 28.50 -12.90 -20.69
CA LEU A 98 27.42 -13.64 -20.08
C LEU A 98 28.02 -14.89 -19.46
N ASP A 99 28.09 -14.94 -18.13
CA ASP A 99 28.61 -16.08 -17.39
C ASP A 99 27.46 -16.94 -16.87
N MET A 100 27.54 -18.25 -17.12
CA MET A 100 26.53 -19.21 -16.64
C MET A 100 27.12 -20.00 -15.48
N GLN A 101 26.50 -19.87 -14.31
CA GLN A 101 26.81 -20.67 -13.13
C GLN A 101 25.55 -21.42 -12.71
N GLU A 102 25.53 -22.73 -12.98
CA GLU A 102 24.38 -23.60 -12.72
C GLU A 102 23.09 -23.11 -13.41
N ASP A 103 22.21 -22.44 -12.67
CA ASP A 103 20.92 -21.90 -13.14
C ASP A 103 20.88 -20.36 -13.08
N ARG A 104 22.07 -19.73 -12.99
CA ARG A 104 22.23 -18.28 -12.89
C ARG A 104 23.08 -17.75 -14.03
N LEU A 105 22.45 -16.95 -14.88
CA LEU A 105 23.09 -16.15 -15.93
C LEU A 105 23.49 -14.81 -15.33
N THR A 106 24.75 -14.42 -15.41
CA THR A 106 25.20 -13.09 -14.97
C THR A 106 25.73 -12.33 -16.17
N PHE A 107 25.11 -11.18 -16.46
CA PHE A 107 25.63 -10.27 -17.49
C PHE A 107 26.59 -9.28 -16.84
N THR A 108 27.80 -9.12 -17.37
CA THR A 108 28.76 -8.13 -16.87
C THR A 108 29.32 -7.32 -18.02
N THR A 109 29.45 -6.01 -17.82
CA THR A 109 30.09 -5.11 -18.78
C THR A 109 31.53 -4.82 -18.36
N SER A 110 32.45 -4.69 -19.33
CA SER A 110 33.87 -4.43 -19.06
C SER A 110 34.18 -2.98 -18.68
N ALA A 111 33.21 -2.06 -18.82
CA ALA A 111 33.40 -0.64 -18.57
C ALA A 111 33.37 -0.34 -17.06
N GLN A 112 34.51 0.06 -16.50
CA GLN A 112 34.61 0.66 -15.16
C GLN A 112 34.44 2.18 -15.19
N ASN A 113 34.51 2.79 -16.37
CA ASN A 113 34.33 4.22 -16.60
C ASN A 113 33.15 4.42 -17.55
N CYS A 114 32.01 4.93 -17.04
CA CYS A 114 30.78 5.16 -17.79
C CYS A 114 30.85 6.40 -18.72
N ALA A 115 31.99 6.60 -19.39
CA ALA A 115 32.23 7.73 -20.28
C ALA A 115 31.97 7.40 -21.76
N ALA A 116 31.88 6.11 -22.10
CA ALA A 116 31.55 5.66 -23.44
C ALA A 116 30.06 5.33 -23.50
N GLN A 117 29.34 6.01 -24.40
CA GLN A 117 27.96 5.68 -24.74
C GLN A 117 27.95 4.30 -25.41
N ASP A 118 27.33 3.32 -24.77
CA ASP A 118 27.32 1.93 -25.24
C ASP A 118 25.95 1.30 -25.03
N SER A 119 25.64 0.29 -25.84
CA SER A 119 24.36 -0.40 -25.81
C SER A 119 24.57 -1.89 -26.02
N ALA A 120 23.79 -2.71 -25.33
CA ALA A 120 23.83 -4.16 -25.51
C ALA A 120 22.44 -4.76 -25.69
N VAL A 121 22.39 -5.83 -26.49
CA VAL A 121 21.19 -6.63 -26.72
C VAL A 121 21.49 -8.06 -26.31
N LEU A 122 20.75 -8.54 -25.31
CA LEU A 122 20.79 -9.92 -24.84
C LEU A 122 19.58 -10.67 -25.35
N MET A 123 19.80 -11.92 -25.72
CA MET A 123 18.74 -12.90 -25.92
C MET A 123 18.85 -13.93 -24.80
N VAL A 124 17.74 -14.27 -24.17
CA VAL A 124 17.64 -15.32 -23.15
C VAL A 124 16.38 -16.15 -23.36
N PRO A 125 16.32 -17.40 -22.85
CA PRO A 125 15.11 -18.21 -22.93
C PRO A 125 13.86 -17.47 -22.44
N ALA A 126 12.73 -17.64 -23.13
CA ALA A 126 11.50 -16.88 -22.85
C ALA A 126 10.96 -17.03 -21.41
N GLN A 127 11.33 -18.09 -20.69
CA GLN A 127 10.89 -18.35 -19.31
C GLN A 127 11.93 -17.93 -18.26
N THR A 128 13.01 -17.24 -18.67
CA THR A 128 14.06 -16.77 -17.76
C THR A 128 13.54 -15.73 -16.78
N ASN A 129 13.87 -15.90 -15.50
CA ASN A 129 13.61 -14.87 -14.49
C ASN A 129 14.64 -13.76 -14.63
N ILE A 130 14.27 -12.51 -14.36
CA ILE A 130 15.17 -11.36 -14.50
C ILE A 130 15.33 -10.67 -13.15
N LYS A 131 16.57 -10.38 -12.79
CA LYS A 131 16.94 -9.58 -11.63
C LYS A 131 17.81 -8.41 -12.05
N ILE A 132 17.24 -7.21 -12.09
CA ILE A 132 17.98 -5.95 -12.29
C ILE A 132 18.35 -5.41 -10.91
N GLN A 133 19.65 -5.37 -10.62
CA GLN A 133 20.17 -4.85 -9.36
C GLN A 133 20.22 -3.32 -9.37
N PRO A 134 20.29 -2.66 -8.20
CA PRO A 134 20.31 -1.21 -8.12
C PRO A 134 21.46 -0.62 -8.95
N PRO A 135 21.21 0.35 -9.85
CA PRO A 135 22.27 1.06 -10.52
C PRO A 135 22.97 2.01 -9.53
N HIS A 136 24.29 2.14 -9.63
CA HIS A 136 24.99 3.25 -9.00
C HIS A 136 25.46 4.20 -10.10
N SER A 137 25.18 5.49 -9.94
CA SER A 137 25.75 6.60 -10.72
C SER A 137 25.43 6.74 -12.22
N HIS A 138 24.90 5.73 -12.92
CA HIS A 138 24.59 5.81 -14.36
C HIS A 138 23.10 5.57 -14.68
N ALA A 139 22.59 6.31 -15.67
CA ALA A 139 21.20 6.26 -16.13
C ALA A 139 21.03 5.25 -17.28
N THR A 140 21.10 3.95 -16.99
CA THR A 140 20.84 2.91 -18.00
C THR A 140 19.34 2.76 -18.24
N ALA A 141 18.92 2.91 -19.49
CA ALA A 141 17.57 2.57 -19.92
C ALA A 141 17.48 1.06 -20.23
N TYR A 142 16.57 0.37 -19.59
CA TYR A 142 16.34 -1.07 -19.74
C TYR A 142 15.09 -1.33 -20.57
N ARG A 143 15.18 -2.25 -21.53
CA ARG A 143 14.03 -2.77 -22.26
C ARG A 143 13.98 -4.28 -22.14
N VAL A 144 12.92 -4.83 -21.55
CA VAL A 144 12.69 -6.28 -21.44
C VAL A 144 11.50 -6.64 -22.31
N SER A 145 11.70 -7.57 -23.25
CA SER A 145 10.65 -7.99 -24.18
C SER A 145 10.69 -9.47 -24.53
N GLY A 146 9.53 -10.09 -24.76
CA GLY A 146 9.42 -11.50 -25.11
C GLY A 146 9.77 -12.46 -23.97
N ILE A 147 9.88 -11.95 -22.74
CA ILE A 147 10.17 -12.74 -21.54
C ILE A 147 8.89 -12.89 -20.72
N SER A 148 8.69 -14.07 -20.16
CA SER A 148 7.49 -14.48 -19.42
C SER A 148 7.83 -15.09 -18.07
N GLY A 149 9.02 -14.78 -17.54
CA GLY A 149 9.46 -15.13 -16.19
C GLY A 149 9.07 -14.09 -15.15
N ASP A 150 9.52 -14.33 -13.91
CA ASP A 150 9.38 -13.37 -12.82
C ASP A 150 10.48 -12.31 -12.92
N ILE A 151 10.11 -11.05 -12.71
CA ILE A 151 11.01 -9.90 -12.79
C ILE A 151 11.12 -9.26 -11.41
N THR A 152 12.36 -9.10 -10.94
CA THR A 152 12.71 -8.25 -9.81
C THR A 152 13.62 -7.13 -10.31
N ALA A 153 13.19 -5.88 -10.18
CA ALA A 153 13.97 -4.75 -10.67
C ALA A 153 14.06 -3.65 -9.63
N THR A 154 15.24 -3.05 -9.52
CA THR A 154 15.41 -1.75 -8.88
C THR A 154 15.69 -0.71 -9.95
N SER A 155 14.79 0.25 -10.14
CA SER A 155 14.95 1.36 -11.09
C SER A 155 15.70 2.53 -10.42
N GLY A 156 16.63 3.12 -11.18
CA GLY A 156 17.37 4.32 -10.81
C GLY A 156 16.95 5.51 -11.67
N SER A 157 17.93 6.13 -12.33
CA SER A 157 17.72 7.32 -13.17
C SER A 157 17.42 7.03 -14.64
N GLY A 158 17.62 5.80 -15.10
CA GLY A 158 17.26 5.39 -16.45
C GLY A 158 15.86 4.78 -16.50
N ASP A 159 15.23 4.84 -17.67
CA ASP A 159 13.89 4.31 -17.88
C ASP A 159 13.87 2.77 -17.87
N LEU A 160 12.76 2.16 -17.47
CA LEU A 160 12.55 0.71 -17.51
C LEU A 160 11.27 0.41 -18.28
N ASP A 161 11.39 -0.23 -19.44
CA ASP A 161 10.26 -0.71 -20.24
C ASP A 161 10.21 -2.25 -20.20
N ILE A 162 9.09 -2.79 -19.71
CA ILE A 162 8.84 -4.23 -19.60
C ILE A 162 7.58 -4.54 -20.40
N ASP A 163 7.67 -5.40 -21.43
CA ASP A 163 6.49 -5.76 -22.21
C ASP A 163 5.47 -6.58 -21.39
N GLN A 164 5.94 -7.58 -20.67
CA GLN A 164 5.15 -8.44 -19.82
C GLN A 164 6.00 -9.06 -18.71
N ALA A 165 5.36 -9.39 -17.59
CA ALA A 165 5.97 -10.12 -16.48
C ALA A 165 4.96 -11.12 -15.92
N ASN A 166 5.44 -12.31 -15.54
CA ASN A 166 4.60 -13.23 -14.79
C ASN A 166 4.38 -12.66 -13.38
N SER A 167 5.43 -12.47 -12.60
CA SER A 167 5.39 -11.67 -11.37
C SER A 167 6.35 -10.50 -11.48
N LEU A 168 5.99 -9.35 -10.89
CA LEU A 168 6.83 -8.16 -10.88
C LEU A 168 7.03 -7.67 -9.45
N THR A 169 8.29 -7.59 -9.02
CA THR A 169 8.71 -6.86 -7.83
C THR A 169 9.56 -5.68 -8.29
N LEU A 170 9.06 -4.47 -8.10
CA LEU A 170 9.69 -3.24 -8.57
C LEU A 170 9.97 -2.32 -7.38
N ASN A 171 11.22 -1.87 -7.26
CA ASN A 171 11.62 -0.81 -6.35
C ASN A 171 12.13 0.38 -7.17
N MET A 172 11.48 1.53 -7.08
CA MET A 172 11.84 2.73 -7.84
C MET A 172 12.52 3.71 -6.90
N GLU A 173 13.79 4.05 -7.15
CA GLU A 173 14.59 4.90 -6.25
C GLU A 173 15.13 6.18 -6.89
N GLY A 174 15.02 6.34 -8.21
CA GLY A 174 15.52 7.52 -8.94
C GLY A 174 14.45 8.34 -9.65
N ASP A 175 14.80 8.95 -10.78
CA ASP A 175 13.95 9.84 -11.58
C ASP A 175 13.55 9.25 -12.94
N GLY A 176 13.98 8.02 -13.25
CA GLY A 176 13.59 7.31 -14.45
C GLY A 176 12.13 6.84 -14.42
N ASN A 177 11.48 6.83 -15.59
CA ASN A 177 10.11 6.36 -15.74
C ASN A 177 10.07 4.85 -15.94
N VAL A 178 8.97 4.22 -15.52
CA VAL A 178 8.76 2.79 -15.69
C VAL A 178 7.48 2.55 -16.47
N SER A 179 7.55 1.77 -17.55
CA SER A 179 6.39 1.29 -18.30
C SER A 179 6.34 -0.23 -18.26
N VAL A 180 5.17 -0.78 -17.95
CA VAL A 180 4.94 -2.22 -17.92
C VAL A 180 3.69 -2.56 -18.71
N GLY A 181 3.79 -3.37 -19.76
CA GLY A 181 2.65 -3.70 -20.62
C GLY A 181 1.61 -4.59 -19.91
N LEU A 182 2.03 -5.74 -19.38
CA LEU A 182 1.14 -6.74 -18.75
C LEU A 182 1.78 -7.41 -17.53
N VAL A 183 1.01 -7.56 -16.44
CA VAL A 183 1.40 -8.38 -15.29
C VAL A 183 0.32 -9.42 -14.98
N THR A 184 0.67 -10.71 -14.97
CA THR A 184 -0.31 -11.82 -14.86
C THR A 184 -0.33 -12.54 -13.50
N GLY A 185 0.62 -12.26 -12.63
CA GLY A 185 0.85 -13.00 -11.38
C GLY A 185 0.75 -12.08 -10.19
N ARG A 186 1.85 -11.90 -9.46
CA ARG A 186 1.91 -10.97 -8.33
C ARG A 186 2.60 -9.67 -8.73
N LEU A 187 2.06 -8.56 -8.27
CA LEU A 187 2.66 -7.24 -8.41
C LEU A 187 2.98 -6.67 -7.03
N ALA A 188 4.23 -6.26 -6.84
CA ALA A 188 4.68 -5.51 -5.68
C ALA A 188 5.53 -4.33 -6.15
N VAL A 189 5.03 -3.11 -5.95
CA VAL A 189 5.70 -1.86 -6.31
C VAL A 189 5.99 -1.08 -5.03
N GLN A 190 7.25 -0.65 -4.90
CA GLN A 190 7.66 0.36 -3.94
C GLN A 190 8.23 1.53 -4.73
N SER A 191 7.59 2.70 -4.64
CA SER A 191 8.06 3.90 -5.32
C SER A 191 8.55 4.94 -4.32
N PHE A 192 9.82 5.25 -4.41
CA PHE A 192 10.49 6.34 -3.70
C PHE A 192 11.06 7.38 -4.70
N ALA A 193 10.64 7.26 -5.95
CA ALA A 193 11.12 7.98 -7.11
C ALA A 193 10.40 9.31 -7.33
N SER A 194 10.90 10.09 -8.28
CA SER A 194 10.17 11.21 -8.87
C SER A 194 9.67 10.91 -10.29
N GLY A 195 10.09 9.78 -10.88
CA GLY A 195 9.58 9.29 -12.16
C GLY A 195 8.25 8.57 -12.02
N ASP A 196 7.54 8.47 -13.13
CA ASP A 196 6.20 7.91 -13.20
C ASP A 196 6.22 6.40 -13.46
N LEU A 197 5.14 5.72 -13.06
CA LEU A 197 4.88 4.32 -13.37
C LEU A 197 3.59 4.19 -14.18
N ASP A 198 3.68 3.68 -15.41
CA ASP A 198 2.52 3.27 -16.23
C ASP A 198 2.47 1.75 -16.31
N ILE A 199 1.34 1.16 -15.91
CA ILE A 199 1.05 -0.26 -16.13
C ILE A 199 -0.17 -0.40 -17.04
N GLY A 200 0.04 -1.06 -18.17
CA GLY A 200 -0.98 -1.19 -19.19
C GLY A 200 -2.13 -2.11 -18.85
N ASN A 201 -1.85 -3.28 -18.29
CA ASN A 201 -2.88 -4.24 -17.91
C ASN A 201 -2.46 -5.08 -16.70
N LEU A 202 -3.36 -5.20 -15.73
CA LEU A 202 -3.23 -6.13 -14.62
C LEU A 202 -4.15 -7.33 -14.81
N ALA A 203 -3.59 -8.53 -14.66
CA ALA A 203 -4.34 -9.77 -14.53
C ALA A 203 -3.79 -10.54 -13.32
N THR A 204 -3.85 -9.95 -12.13
CA THR A 204 -3.04 -10.39 -10.98
C THR A 204 -3.85 -11.04 -9.87
N SER A 205 -3.25 -11.94 -9.11
CA SER A 205 -3.86 -12.43 -7.86
C SER A 205 -3.70 -11.43 -6.70
N SER A 206 -2.69 -10.58 -6.78
CA SER A 206 -2.42 -9.58 -5.75
C SER A 206 -1.58 -8.45 -6.33
N ALA A 207 -2.00 -7.22 -6.09
CA ALA A 207 -1.26 -6.02 -6.43
C ALA A 207 -1.04 -5.17 -5.17
N SER A 208 0.22 -4.82 -4.91
CA SER A 208 0.61 -3.94 -3.80
C SER A 208 1.38 -2.75 -4.35
N PHE A 209 0.91 -1.54 -4.03
CA PHE A 209 1.56 -0.28 -4.33
C PHE A 209 1.87 0.45 -3.03
N ILE A 210 3.15 0.71 -2.79
CA ILE A 210 3.62 1.52 -1.67
C ILE A 210 4.35 2.73 -2.26
N SER A 211 3.77 3.92 -2.16
CA SER A 211 4.34 5.16 -2.69
C SER A 211 4.79 6.06 -1.54
N MET A 212 6.02 6.55 -1.61
CA MET A 212 6.52 7.71 -0.87
C MET A 212 7.21 8.66 -1.86
N SER A 213 6.56 8.84 -3.00
CA SER A 213 7.08 9.42 -4.22
C SER A 213 6.34 10.72 -4.56
N SER A 214 6.88 11.47 -5.52
CA SER A 214 6.18 12.60 -6.16
C SER A 214 5.82 12.34 -7.62
N GLY A 215 6.23 11.21 -8.19
CA GLY A 215 5.82 10.76 -9.52
C GLY A 215 4.56 9.92 -9.45
N ASP A 216 3.77 9.97 -10.51
CA ASP A 216 2.42 9.40 -10.55
C ASP A 216 2.44 7.90 -10.87
N ILE A 217 1.39 7.21 -10.45
CA ILE A 217 1.20 5.77 -10.73
C ILE A 217 -0.12 5.60 -11.46
N ASP A 218 -0.05 5.22 -12.74
CA ASP A 218 -1.21 4.88 -13.57
C ASP A 218 -1.26 3.37 -13.82
N VAL A 219 -2.44 2.79 -13.61
CA VAL A 219 -2.79 1.47 -14.13
C VAL A 219 -3.98 1.62 -15.06
N ARG A 220 -3.76 1.48 -16.36
CA ARG A 220 -4.76 1.79 -17.40
C ARG A 220 -5.97 0.87 -17.39
N GLN A 221 -5.79 -0.41 -17.05
CA GLN A 221 -6.87 -1.38 -16.94
C GLN A 221 -6.44 -2.65 -16.21
N GLY A 222 -7.41 -3.49 -15.85
CA GLY A 222 -7.15 -4.85 -15.40
C GLY A 222 -8.06 -5.31 -14.27
N ASN A 223 -7.70 -6.45 -13.71
CA ASN A 223 -8.29 -7.01 -12.51
C ASN A 223 -7.23 -7.47 -11.50
N THR A 224 -7.61 -7.43 -10.23
CA THR A 224 -6.83 -8.03 -9.15
C THR A 224 -7.76 -8.58 -8.07
N ASP A 225 -7.39 -9.71 -7.49
CA ASP A 225 -8.14 -10.27 -6.36
C ASP A 225 -7.93 -9.42 -5.10
N VAL A 226 -6.67 -9.12 -4.76
CA VAL A 226 -6.31 -8.34 -3.57
C VAL A 226 -5.49 -7.14 -3.97
N LEU A 227 -6.05 -5.95 -3.75
CA LEU A 227 -5.39 -4.67 -3.96
C LEU A 227 -4.96 -4.07 -2.63
N THR A 228 -3.69 -3.72 -2.50
CA THR A 228 -3.17 -2.92 -1.39
C THR A 228 -2.54 -1.66 -1.94
N VAL A 229 -2.98 -0.49 -1.48
CA VAL A 229 -2.42 0.80 -1.88
C VAL A 229 -2.10 1.59 -0.62
N ARG A 230 -0.85 2.02 -0.50
CA ARG A 230 -0.41 2.89 0.58
C ARG A 230 0.37 4.04 -0.01
N ASP A 231 -0.22 5.22 0.04
CA ASP A 231 0.46 6.45 -0.36
C ASP A 231 0.81 7.29 0.86
N TYR A 232 2.08 7.65 0.95
CA TYR A 232 2.66 8.53 1.96
C TYR A 232 3.30 9.77 1.33
N GLY A 233 3.23 9.92 0.01
CA GLY A 233 3.91 10.95 -0.76
C GLY A 233 2.98 12.08 -1.20
N SER A 234 3.25 12.59 -2.39
CA SER A 234 2.46 13.64 -3.04
C SER A 234 2.01 13.23 -4.45
N SER A 235 2.21 11.96 -4.81
CA SER A 235 1.85 11.37 -6.10
C SER A 235 0.35 11.15 -6.24
N ASP A 236 -0.17 11.34 -7.45
CA ASP A 236 -1.50 10.87 -7.80
C ASP A 236 -1.43 9.40 -8.25
N ILE A 237 -2.35 8.58 -7.74
CA ILE A 237 -2.43 7.15 -8.05
C ILE A 237 -3.78 6.87 -8.71
N GLU A 238 -3.76 6.61 -10.01
CA GLU A 238 -4.94 6.28 -10.81
C GLU A 238 -4.94 4.79 -11.17
N LEU A 239 -5.87 4.03 -10.57
CA LEU A 239 -6.02 2.60 -10.79
C LEU A 239 -7.32 2.33 -11.54
N ASN A 240 -7.25 2.31 -12.87
CA ASN A 240 -8.38 1.96 -13.76
C ASN A 240 -8.68 0.44 -13.79
N ALA A 241 -8.39 -0.27 -12.70
CA ALA A 241 -8.58 -1.71 -12.52
C ALA A 241 -9.77 -2.04 -11.59
N THR A 242 -10.27 -3.28 -11.70
CA THR A 242 -11.28 -3.83 -10.79
C THR A 242 -10.62 -4.70 -9.72
N ALA A 243 -10.81 -4.37 -8.46
CA ALA A 243 -10.37 -5.19 -7.33
C ALA A 243 -11.53 -5.99 -6.73
N ARG A 244 -11.27 -7.21 -6.24
CA ARG A 244 -12.23 -7.91 -5.38
C ARG A 244 -12.19 -7.33 -3.97
N ASP A 245 -11.02 -7.40 -3.36
CA ASP A 245 -10.73 -6.85 -2.03
C ASP A 245 -9.70 -5.72 -2.16
N ALA A 246 -9.92 -4.60 -1.45
CA ALA A 246 -9.01 -3.47 -1.46
C ALA A 246 -8.75 -2.92 -0.04
N ASP A 247 -7.47 -2.73 0.29
CA ASP A 247 -7.01 -2.02 1.48
C ASP A 247 -6.19 -0.79 1.05
N VAL A 248 -6.74 0.40 1.31
CA VAL A 248 -6.23 1.67 0.79
C VAL A 248 -5.95 2.62 1.96
N THR A 249 -4.71 3.11 2.03
CA THR A 249 -4.27 4.11 3.00
C THR A 249 -3.65 5.29 2.27
N LEU A 250 -4.16 6.49 2.55
CA LEU A 250 -3.65 7.74 2.02
C LEU A 250 -3.23 8.62 3.20
N LEU A 251 -1.93 8.76 3.43
CA LEU A 251 -1.37 9.71 4.41
C LEU A 251 -0.77 10.94 3.71
N GLY A 252 -0.57 10.86 2.40
CA GLY A 252 -0.01 11.90 1.55
C GLY A 252 -0.93 13.07 1.23
N SER A 253 -0.45 13.92 0.32
CA SER A 253 -1.21 15.06 -0.21
C SER A 253 -1.82 14.81 -1.59
N GLY A 254 -1.41 13.74 -2.28
CA GLY A 254 -1.92 13.37 -3.60
C GLY A 254 -3.25 12.62 -3.53
N ASP A 255 -3.84 12.36 -4.68
CA ASP A 255 -5.14 11.72 -4.81
C ASP A 255 -5.00 10.24 -5.20
N ILE A 256 -5.87 9.38 -4.65
CA ILE A 256 -5.98 7.97 -5.06
C ILE A 256 -7.35 7.75 -5.68
N THR A 257 -7.38 7.28 -6.92
CA THR A 257 -8.60 6.92 -7.64
C THR A 257 -8.57 5.45 -8.01
N ILE A 258 -9.62 4.70 -7.65
CA ILE A 258 -9.77 3.28 -8.02
C ILE A 258 -11.08 3.12 -8.78
N LYS A 259 -11.05 2.47 -9.95
CA LYS A 259 -12.26 2.32 -10.78
C LYS A 259 -13.37 1.52 -10.09
N LYS A 260 -13.08 0.31 -9.60
CA LYS A 260 -14.10 -0.56 -9.00
C LYS A 260 -13.56 -1.47 -7.90
N VAL A 261 -14.34 -1.64 -6.83
CA VAL A 261 -14.12 -2.66 -5.80
C VAL A 261 -15.42 -3.44 -5.57
N SER A 262 -15.37 -4.77 -5.59
CA SER A 262 -16.58 -5.61 -5.64
C SER A 262 -16.98 -6.28 -4.32
N GLU A 263 -16.06 -6.59 -3.40
CA GLU A 263 -16.38 -7.33 -2.17
C GLU A 263 -16.05 -6.59 -0.88
N ALA A 264 -14.80 -6.23 -0.63
CA ALA A 264 -14.40 -5.56 0.61
C ALA A 264 -13.50 -4.36 0.32
N LEU A 265 -13.79 -3.23 0.96
CA LEU A 265 -13.03 -2.00 0.79
C LEU A 265 -12.73 -1.37 2.13
N ARG A 266 -11.46 -1.34 2.52
CA ARG A 266 -10.96 -0.66 3.71
C ARG A 266 -10.27 0.63 3.27
N LYS A 267 -10.79 1.79 3.71
CA LYS A 267 -10.25 3.11 3.38
C LYS A 267 -9.69 3.80 4.62
N ARG A 268 -8.50 4.37 4.50
CA ARG A 268 -7.88 5.22 5.53
C ARG A 268 -7.35 6.51 4.91
N PRO A 269 -8.21 7.53 4.70
CA PRO A 269 -7.79 8.86 4.28
C PRO A 269 -7.32 9.65 5.51
N LEU A 270 -6.02 9.63 5.76
CA LEU A 270 -5.34 10.26 6.90
C LEU A 270 -4.60 11.55 6.50
N GLY A 271 -4.37 11.76 5.21
CA GLY A 271 -3.69 12.92 4.63
C GLY A 271 -4.64 14.04 4.17
N SER A 272 -4.11 14.98 3.41
CA SER A 272 -4.88 16.10 2.84
C SER A 272 -5.47 15.82 1.46
N GLY A 273 -5.00 14.76 0.80
CA GLY A 273 -5.50 14.35 -0.51
C GLY A 273 -6.83 13.62 -0.45
N THR A 274 -7.31 13.22 -1.62
CA THR A 274 -8.63 12.63 -1.84
C THR A 274 -8.50 11.14 -2.18
N LEU A 275 -9.29 10.31 -1.52
CA LEU A 275 -9.42 8.89 -1.86
C LEU A 275 -10.79 8.65 -2.47
N SER A 276 -10.83 8.43 -3.79
CA SER A 276 -12.04 8.18 -4.56
C SER A 276 -12.09 6.73 -5.07
N VAL A 277 -13.29 6.14 -5.08
CA VAL A 277 -13.51 4.82 -5.70
C VAL A 277 -14.78 4.92 -6.54
N GLY A 278 -14.67 4.69 -7.85
CA GLY A 278 -15.74 4.95 -8.82
C GLY A 278 -16.98 4.09 -8.59
N GLU A 279 -16.78 2.77 -8.44
CA GLU A 279 -17.88 1.84 -8.17
C GLU A 279 -17.57 0.94 -6.97
N THR A 280 -18.47 0.92 -6.00
CA THR A 280 -18.41 0.04 -4.82
C THR A 280 -19.71 -0.75 -4.63
N SER A 281 -20.52 -0.88 -5.69
CA SER A 281 -21.81 -1.57 -5.63
C SER A 281 -21.56 -3.05 -5.27
N GLY A 282 -22.09 -3.47 -4.11
CA GLY A 282 -21.85 -4.82 -3.56
C GLY A 282 -20.70 -4.95 -2.56
N ALA A 283 -19.81 -3.94 -2.46
CA ALA A 283 -18.69 -4.01 -1.53
C ALA A 283 -19.06 -3.57 -0.10
N ARG A 284 -18.54 -4.28 0.91
CA ARG A 284 -18.53 -3.84 2.30
C ARG A 284 -17.45 -2.77 2.48
N VAL A 285 -17.87 -1.52 2.57
CA VAL A 285 -16.97 -0.38 2.76
C VAL A 285 -16.77 -0.09 4.24
N THR A 286 -15.52 -0.06 4.69
CA THR A 286 -15.11 0.36 6.03
C THR A 286 -14.14 1.53 5.89
N THR A 287 -14.50 2.68 6.45
CA THR A 287 -13.62 3.86 6.50
C THR A 287 -13.12 4.05 7.92
N THR A 288 -11.82 4.26 8.10
CA THR A 288 -11.21 4.47 9.41
C THR A 288 -10.25 5.65 9.34
N SER A 289 -10.39 6.59 10.26
CA SER A 289 -9.49 7.74 10.44
C SER A 289 -8.36 7.47 11.44
N ALA A 290 -8.29 6.25 11.99
CA ALA A 290 -7.20 5.83 12.84
C ALA A 290 -6.00 5.35 11.99
N PRO A 291 -4.78 5.81 12.27
CA PRO A 291 -3.58 5.31 11.63
C PRO A 291 -3.30 3.86 12.03
N ASP A 292 -2.86 3.05 11.07
CA ASP A 292 -2.31 1.72 11.33
C ASP A 292 -0.80 1.85 11.56
N GLY A 293 -0.42 2.16 12.79
CA GLY A 293 0.98 2.40 13.14
C GLY A 293 1.90 1.21 12.85
N SER A 294 1.37 -0.01 12.80
CA SER A 294 2.16 -1.21 12.50
C SER A 294 2.53 -1.31 11.02
N ALA A 295 1.56 -1.06 10.13
CA ALA A 295 1.78 -1.03 8.68
C ALA A 295 2.67 0.16 8.27
N ILE A 296 2.44 1.33 8.87
CA ILE A 296 3.27 2.52 8.60
C ILE A 296 4.72 2.26 9.03
N LEU A 297 4.93 1.66 10.20
CA LEU A 297 6.28 1.34 10.68
C LEU A 297 6.94 0.24 9.83
N SER A 298 6.22 -0.78 9.38
CA SER A 298 6.79 -1.81 8.50
C SER A 298 7.25 -1.22 7.17
N ASP A 299 6.45 -0.34 6.57
CA ASP A 299 6.79 0.28 5.29
C ASP A 299 7.97 1.26 5.44
N ALA A 300 7.95 2.07 6.51
CA ALA A 300 9.05 2.99 6.81
C ALA A 300 10.36 2.25 7.17
N THR A 301 10.28 1.11 7.86
CA THR A 301 11.47 0.30 8.16
C THR A 301 12.02 -0.38 6.92
N GLN A 302 11.19 -0.85 5.98
CA GLN A 302 11.67 -1.35 4.70
C GLN A 302 12.47 -0.29 3.92
N LYS A 303 12.03 0.98 3.96
CA LYS A 303 12.80 2.09 3.37
C LYS A 303 14.15 2.33 4.06
N ILE A 304 14.18 2.33 5.39
CA ILE A 304 15.41 2.62 6.16
C ILE A 304 16.41 1.45 6.07
N LEU A 305 15.92 0.22 6.14
CA LEU A 305 16.73 -1.00 6.06
C LEU A 305 17.14 -1.33 4.61
N GLY A 306 16.36 -0.94 3.61
CA GLY A 306 16.78 -1.02 2.21
C GLY A 306 17.96 -0.11 1.90
N ARG A 307 18.01 1.09 2.49
CA ARG A 307 19.12 2.05 2.32
C ARG A 307 20.37 1.77 3.16
N LEU A 308 20.23 1.02 4.24
CA LEU A 308 21.32 0.65 5.13
C LEU A 308 21.42 -0.88 5.11
N HIS A 309 22.39 -1.46 4.41
CA HIS A 309 22.77 -2.87 4.54
C HIS A 309 23.19 -3.17 6.00
N VAL A 310 22.23 -3.27 6.90
CA VAL A 310 22.39 -3.61 8.30
C VAL A 310 21.35 -4.70 8.55
N GLN A 311 21.83 -5.94 8.60
CA GLN A 311 21.08 -7.04 9.17
C GLN A 311 20.71 -6.64 10.61
N ILE A 312 19.44 -6.31 10.84
CA ILE A 312 18.90 -6.28 12.19
C ILE A 312 18.53 -7.72 12.50
N ASP A 313 19.45 -8.43 13.17
CA ASP A 313 19.11 -9.66 13.86
C ASP A 313 18.01 -9.34 14.88
N ASN A 314 16.83 -9.90 14.63
CA ASN A 314 15.71 -9.85 15.56
C ASN A 314 16.06 -10.70 16.80
N PRO A 315 16.15 -10.14 18.02
CA PRO A 315 16.56 -10.90 19.19
C PRO A 315 15.37 -11.64 19.79
N GLU A 316 14.76 -12.55 19.03
CA GLU A 316 13.78 -13.48 19.59
C GLU A 316 13.65 -14.78 18.77
N ALA A 317 14.76 -15.48 18.57
CA ALA A 317 14.78 -16.94 18.42
C ALA A 317 16.22 -17.46 18.48
N ALA A 318 16.39 -18.57 19.21
CA ALA A 318 17.54 -19.49 19.18
C ALA A 318 18.84 -19.04 19.86
N SER A 319 18.88 -19.32 21.17
CA SER A 319 20.03 -19.98 21.78
C SER A 319 20.35 -21.30 21.05
N ALA A 320 21.44 -21.37 20.30
CA ALA A 320 22.34 -22.53 20.17
C ALA A 320 23.39 -22.28 19.06
N ALA A 321 24.67 -22.42 19.43
CA ALA A 321 25.84 -22.87 18.66
C ALA A 321 25.81 -22.73 17.12
N SER A 322 26.81 -22.17 16.42
CA SER A 322 28.25 -22.45 16.56
C SER A 322 29.05 -21.56 15.60
N SER A 323 30.30 -21.35 15.99
CA SER A 323 31.44 -20.81 15.24
C SER A 323 31.61 -21.33 13.80
N GLN A 324 31.99 -20.46 12.87
CA GLN A 324 33.28 -20.59 12.16
C GLN A 324 33.66 -19.34 11.33
N THR A 325 34.94 -19.08 11.41
CA THR A 325 35.82 -18.07 10.80
C THR A 325 36.10 -18.30 9.32
N HIS A 326 36.37 -17.20 8.58
CA HIS A 326 37.39 -16.96 7.53
C HIS A 326 36.87 -15.85 6.59
N SER A 327 37.62 -14.94 5.97
CA SER A 327 38.99 -14.45 6.12
C SER A 327 39.10 -13.23 5.21
N ARG A 328 39.37 -12.08 5.82
CA ARG A 328 40.18 -10.92 5.36
C ARG A 328 40.67 -10.88 3.90
N GLY A 329 40.22 -9.83 3.20
CA GLY A 329 40.89 -9.10 2.11
C GLY A 329 39.95 -7.97 1.68
N GLY A 330 40.26 -6.69 1.66
CA GLY A 330 41.52 -5.96 1.79
C GLY A 330 41.40 -4.76 0.84
N SER A 331 40.93 -3.62 1.33
CA SER A 331 41.09 -2.34 0.61
C SER A 331 41.11 -1.18 1.61
N HIS A 332 42.30 -0.62 1.75
CA HIS A 332 42.61 0.62 2.43
C HIS A 332 41.91 1.80 1.76
N HIS A 333 41.24 2.65 2.53
CA HIS A 333 41.33 4.10 2.33
C HIS A 333 41.38 4.82 3.69
N SER A 334 42.50 5.50 3.90
CA SER A 334 42.73 6.54 4.90
C SER A 334 41.82 7.75 4.63
N GLY A 335 41.37 8.53 5.59
CA GLY A 335 41.66 8.51 7.01
C GLY A 335 40.77 9.49 7.77
N GLY A 336 40.84 9.42 9.11
CA GLY A 336 40.65 10.60 9.94
C GLY A 336 39.36 10.77 10.75
N HIS A 337 38.37 9.86 10.80
CA HIS A 337 37.17 10.10 11.64
C HIS A 337 36.55 8.87 12.35
N GLY A 338 37.31 7.78 12.56
CA GLY A 338 36.77 6.57 13.18
C GLY A 338 36.38 6.72 14.66
N LEU A 339 37.26 7.30 15.48
CA LEU A 339 37.05 7.41 16.94
C LEU A 339 36.11 8.57 17.30
N ILE A 340 36.24 9.72 16.63
CA ILE A 340 35.36 10.88 16.90
C ILE A 340 33.94 10.56 16.49
N GLY A 341 33.72 9.92 15.33
CA GLY A 341 32.38 9.51 14.89
C GLY A 341 31.75 8.46 15.81
N LEU A 342 32.54 7.49 16.29
CA LEU A 342 32.09 6.49 17.26
C LEU A 342 31.72 7.12 18.61
N LEU A 343 32.57 8.01 19.13
CA LEU A 343 32.32 8.72 20.38
C LEU A 343 31.10 9.65 20.28
N LEU A 344 30.88 10.29 19.14
CA LEU A 344 29.73 11.16 18.90
C LEU A 344 28.44 10.33 18.84
N LYS A 345 28.46 9.16 18.21
CA LYS A 345 27.32 8.21 18.23
C LYS A 345 27.03 7.69 19.63
N ILE A 346 28.05 7.31 20.40
CA ILE A 346 27.91 6.86 21.79
C ILE A 346 27.35 8.00 22.66
N ALA A 347 27.85 9.24 22.48
CA ALA A 347 27.35 10.41 23.19
C ALA A 347 25.88 10.71 22.85
N LEU A 348 25.48 10.57 21.58
CA LEU A 348 24.10 10.74 21.13
C LEU A 348 23.16 9.69 21.74
N ILE A 349 23.60 8.43 21.81
CA ILE A 349 22.83 7.34 22.44
C ILE A 349 22.70 7.57 23.94
N VAL A 350 23.80 7.91 24.64
CA VAL A 350 23.77 8.23 26.07
C VAL A 350 22.90 9.45 26.35
N TRP A 351 22.95 10.46 25.49
CA TRP A 351 22.11 11.66 25.57
C TRP A 351 20.63 11.32 25.37
N ALA A 352 20.28 10.51 24.36
CA ALA A 352 18.92 10.06 24.10
C ALA A 352 18.37 9.20 25.25
N VAL A 353 19.18 8.29 25.80
CA VAL A 353 18.79 7.45 26.96
C VAL A 353 18.61 8.30 28.21
N ARG A 354 19.47 9.30 28.46
CA ARG A 354 19.29 10.25 29.56
C ARG A 354 18.05 11.12 29.37
N LEU A 355 17.78 11.58 28.14
CA LEU A 355 16.60 12.37 27.79
C LEU A 355 15.32 11.57 28.01
N PHE A 356 15.30 10.31 27.58
CA PHE A 356 14.17 9.40 27.78
C PHE A 356 13.96 9.06 29.26
N ARG A 357 15.03 8.81 30.02
CA ARG A 357 14.96 8.59 31.48
C ARG A 357 14.49 9.84 32.24
N ARG A 358 14.85 11.05 31.78
CA ARG A 358 14.40 12.31 32.35
C ARG A 358 12.93 12.57 32.03
N TYR A 359 12.52 12.37 30.77
CA TYR A 359 11.12 12.44 30.34
C TYR A 359 10.22 11.48 31.12
N ARG A 360 10.67 10.23 31.33
CA ARG A 360 9.92 9.23 32.12
C ARG A 360 9.78 9.60 33.60
N ARG A 361 10.63 10.51 34.12
CA ARG A 361 10.56 11.01 35.51
C ARG A 361 9.80 12.33 35.65
N THR A 362 9.80 13.20 34.64
CA THR A 362 9.26 14.57 34.75
C THR A 362 8.07 14.86 33.83
N GLY A 363 7.76 14.00 32.86
CA GLY A 363 6.60 14.14 31.96
C GLY A 363 6.62 15.36 31.02
N VAL A 364 7.71 16.14 30.98
CA VAL A 364 7.81 17.39 30.22
C VAL A 364 9.01 17.35 29.28
N LEU A 365 8.76 17.60 27.98
CA LEU A 365 9.80 17.74 26.95
C LEU A 365 10.46 19.13 27.06
N PRO A 366 11.80 19.24 27.04
CA PRO A 366 12.51 20.51 27.25
C PRO A 366 12.44 21.50 26.07
N PHE A 367 11.81 21.11 24.95
CA PHE A 367 11.72 21.92 23.72
C PHE A 367 10.32 22.46 23.41
N ARG A 368 9.41 22.49 24.41
CA ARG A 368 8.08 23.11 24.22
C ARG A 368 8.18 24.53 23.69
N ALA A 369 9.05 25.36 24.25
CA ALA A 369 9.20 26.75 23.82
C ALA A 369 9.70 26.92 22.38
N THR A 370 10.46 25.96 21.83
CA THR A 370 10.91 26.01 20.42
C THR A 370 9.88 25.44 19.46
N LEU A 371 9.11 24.44 19.90
CA LEU A 371 8.00 23.88 19.13
C LEU A 371 6.80 24.84 19.09
N ASP A 372 6.51 25.55 20.18
CA ASP A 372 5.48 26.57 20.23
C ASP A 372 5.85 27.79 19.36
N LYS A 373 7.14 28.17 19.32
CA LYS A 373 7.65 29.21 18.41
C LYS A 373 7.60 28.79 16.94
N ALA A 374 7.91 27.54 16.64
CA ALA A 374 7.80 26.99 15.29
C ALA A 374 6.33 26.87 14.83
N ALA A 375 5.43 26.45 15.73
CA ALA A 375 4.00 26.37 15.46
C ALA A 375 3.36 27.76 15.31
N ALA A 376 3.79 28.75 16.11
CA ALA A 376 3.37 30.14 15.98
C ALA A 376 3.83 30.74 14.63
N GLY A 377 5.09 30.51 14.24
CA GLY A 377 5.61 30.96 12.94
C GLY A 377 4.92 30.29 11.75
N TYR A 378 4.57 29.01 11.86
CA TYR A 378 3.77 28.30 10.85
C TYR A 378 2.35 28.87 10.74
N ALA A 379 1.67 29.10 11.86
CA ALA A 379 0.32 29.66 11.89
C ALA A 379 0.25 31.11 11.39
N GLU A 380 1.32 31.89 11.57
CA GLU A 380 1.45 33.25 11.05
C GLU A 380 1.81 33.26 9.56
N GLY A 381 2.65 32.33 9.11
CA GLY A 381 2.93 32.10 7.68
C GLY A 381 1.67 31.70 6.90
N VAL A 382 0.85 30.80 7.45
CA VAL A 382 -0.43 30.39 6.83
C VAL A 382 -1.43 31.55 6.77
N ARG A 383 -1.48 32.41 7.80
CA ARG A 383 -2.34 33.60 7.82
C ARG A 383 -1.87 34.66 6.82
N SER A 384 -0.58 34.98 6.78
CA SER A 384 0.01 35.89 5.79
C SER A 384 -0.24 35.42 4.36
N TRP A 385 -0.03 34.12 4.10
CA TRP A 385 -0.31 33.49 2.82
C TRP A 385 -1.79 33.64 2.43
N SER A 386 -2.71 33.41 3.36
CA SER A 386 -4.15 33.54 3.09
C SER A 386 -4.59 34.97 2.77
N GLN A 387 -3.99 35.97 3.43
CA GLN A 387 -4.32 37.38 3.25
C GLN A 387 -3.75 37.95 1.94
N HIS A 388 -2.57 37.48 1.53
CA HIS A 388 -1.89 38.00 0.35
C HIS A 388 -2.22 37.20 -0.94
N ARG A 389 -2.74 35.96 -0.84
CA ARG A 389 -3.10 35.10 -1.99
C ARG A 389 -3.97 35.80 -3.05
N ALA A 390 -4.83 36.75 -2.68
CA ALA A 390 -5.66 37.50 -3.63
C ALA A 390 -4.86 38.54 -4.45
N ALA A 391 -3.92 39.24 -3.83
CA ALA A 391 -3.10 40.24 -4.51
C ALA A 391 -2.03 39.62 -5.46
N TRP A 392 -1.76 38.32 -5.31
CA TRP A 392 -0.66 37.62 -5.99
C TRP A 392 -1.13 36.86 -7.24
N ARG A 393 -2.44 36.83 -7.48
CA ARG A 393 -3.04 36.29 -8.71
C ARG A 393 -2.99 37.28 -9.89
N GLU A 394 -2.72 38.56 -9.64
CA GLU A 394 -2.75 39.61 -10.70
C GLU A 394 -1.38 40.22 -11.03
N THR A 395 -0.29 39.78 -10.41
CA THR A 395 1.05 40.29 -10.73
C THR A 395 1.68 39.52 -11.90
N PRO A 396 2.12 40.20 -12.99
CA PRO A 396 2.76 39.53 -14.11
C PRO A 396 4.12 38.93 -13.71
N ALA A 397 4.47 37.81 -14.34
CA ALA A 397 5.55 36.87 -13.97
C ALA A 397 6.96 37.45 -13.78
N ALA A 398 7.20 38.73 -14.11
CA ALA A 398 8.49 39.39 -13.95
C ALA A 398 8.81 39.81 -12.49
N SER A 399 7.87 39.71 -11.54
CA SER A 399 8.09 40.09 -10.13
C SER A 399 8.21 38.91 -9.14
N ALA A 400 8.20 37.66 -9.60
CA ALA A 400 8.28 36.49 -8.71
C ALA A 400 9.55 36.47 -7.84
N SER A 401 10.67 37.02 -8.33
CA SER A 401 11.91 37.15 -7.56
C SER A 401 11.86 38.26 -6.50
N ALA A 402 11.05 39.30 -6.70
CA ALA A 402 10.80 40.35 -5.71
C ALA A 402 9.91 39.83 -4.58
N VAL A 403 8.89 39.05 -4.94
CA VAL A 403 8.00 38.31 -4.04
C VAL A 403 8.78 37.33 -3.15
N VAL A 404 9.67 36.53 -3.73
CA VAL A 404 10.50 35.57 -2.98
C VAL A 404 11.51 36.30 -2.09
N LYS A 405 12.07 37.43 -2.56
CA LYS A 405 12.94 38.28 -1.73
C LYS A 405 12.21 38.92 -0.55
N ASP A 406 10.95 39.30 -0.71
CA ASP A 406 10.15 39.94 0.34
C ASP A 406 9.68 38.92 1.40
N VAL A 407 9.36 37.70 0.96
CA VAL A 407 9.10 36.57 1.87
C VAL A 407 10.37 36.21 2.64
N LEU A 408 11.52 36.11 1.98
CA LEU A 408 12.80 35.79 2.61
C LEU A 408 13.33 36.90 3.52
N SER A 409 13.04 38.19 3.23
CA SER A 409 13.41 39.31 4.10
C SER A 409 12.54 39.36 5.36
N GLY A 410 11.25 39.02 5.25
CA GLY A 410 10.34 38.87 6.41
C GLY A 410 10.78 37.79 7.40
N PHE A 411 11.44 36.73 6.93
CA PHE A 411 12.00 35.68 7.80
C PHE A 411 13.34 36.05 8.46
N ARG A 412 13.95 37.20 8.11
CA ARG A 412 15.33 37.55 8.53
C ARG A 412 15.43 38.70 9.53
N GLN A 413 14.32 39.38 9.86
CA GLN A 413 14.34 40.43 10.88
C GLN A 413 14.22 39.82 12.29
N PRO A 414 15.07 40.24 13.24
CA PRO A 414 14.81 40.02 14.66
C PRO A 414 13.50 40.73 15.03
N SER A 415 12.62 40.03 15.75
CA SER A 415 11.38 40.60 16.27
C SER A 415 11.68 41.85 17.11
N GLU A 416 11.19 43.01 16.67
CA GLU A 416 10.98 44.13 17.59
C GLU A 416 9.95 43.74 18.66
N PRO A 417 10.04 44.30 19.89
CA PRO A 417 9.07 44.01 20.93
C PRO A 417 7.68 44.41 20.44
N THR A 418 6.78 43.41 20.41
CA THR A 418 5.35 43.54 20.12
C THR A 418 4.76 44.78 20.79
N GLU A 419 4.22 45.70 19.98
CA GLU A 419 3.29 46.68 20.49
C GLU A 419 2.08 45.96 21.08
N ASP A 420 1.85 46.24 22.35
CA ASP A 420 0.76 45.72 23.15
C ASP A 420 -0.57 46.24 22.59
N PHE A 421 -1.25 45.39 21.80
CA PHE A 421 -2.60 45.66 21.26
C PHE A 421 -3.68 45.88 22.33
N SER A 422 -3.32 45.83 23.62
CA SER A 422 -4.15 46.22 24.76
C SER A 422 -4.55 47.71 24.78
N ARG A 423 -3.98 48.58 23.92
CA ARG A 423 -4.22 50.04 23.98
C ARG A 423 -5.13 50.65 22.91
N SER A 424 -5.68 49.90 21.95
CA SER A 424 -6.44 50.48 20.84
C SER A 424 -7.95 50.17 20.83
N VAL A 425 -8.58 49.96 21.99
CA VAL A 425 -10.05 49.93 22.07
C VAL A 425 -10.56 51.09 22.93
N PRO A 426 -11.32 52.05 22.36
CA PRO A 426 -11.87 53.16 23.10
C PRO A 426 -12.77 52.69 24.27
N PRO A 427 -12.67 53.29 25.46
CA PRO A 427 -13.50 52.92 26.60
C PRO A 427 -14.98 53.15 26.27
N GLY A 428 -15.78 52.07 26.32
CA GLY A 428 -17.22 52.08 26.03
C GLY A 428 -17.67 51.08 24.96
N HIS A 429 -16.75 50.51 24.17
CA HIS A 429 -17.10 49.61 23.08
C HIS A 429 -17.61 48.24 23.58
N PRO A 430 -18.70 47.67 23.02
CA PRO A 430 -19.27 46.40 23.47
C PRO A 430 -18.30 45.20 23.40
N LEU A 431 -17.33 45.23 22.47
CA LEU A 431 -16.28 44.22 22.36
C LEU A 431 -15.32 44.22 23.57
N ALA A 432 -15.01 45.37 24.17
CA ALA A 432 -14.16 45.43 25.36
C ALA A 432 -14.83 44.75 26.57
N ARG A 433 -16.15 44.94 26.71
CA ARG A 433 -16.94 44.25 27.75
C ARG A 433 -17.02 42.74 27.52
N LEU A 434 -17.03 42.29 26.27
CA LEU A 434 -17.08 40.87 25.93
C LEU A 434 -15.72 40.20 26.18
N GLN A 435 -14.61 40.85 25.80
CA GLN A 435 -13.25 40.39 26.08
C GLN A 435 -12.96 40.28 27.57
N ASP A 436 -13.35 41.29 28.36
CA ASP A 436 -13.18 41.27 29.81
C ASP A 436 -14.04 40.18 30.48
N ARG A 437 -15.14 39.77 29.86
CA ARG A 437 -15.99 38.66 30.32
C ARG A 437 -15.41 37.30 29.92
N LEU A 438 -14.80 37.19 28.75
CA LEU A 438 -14.12 35.98 28.27
C LEU A 438 -12.83 35.71 29.07
N ALA A 439 -11.99 36.72 29.29
CA ALA A 439 -10.77 36.59 30.08
C ALA A 439 -11.05 36.14 31.53
N ARG A 440 -12.16 36.61 32.12
CA ARG A 440 -12.61 36.13 33.44
C ARG A 440 -13.16 34.70 33.40
N MET A 441 -13.76 34.26 32.30
CA MET A 441 -14.22 32.87 32.13
C MET A 441 -13.06 31.90 31.94
N GLU A 442 -12.05 32.25 31.13
CA GLU A 442 -10.85 31.43 30.91
C GLU A 442 -10.10 31.18 32.21
N ARG A 443 -9.96 32.20 33.06
CA ARG A 443 -9.31 32.05 34.36
C ARG A 443 -10.09 31.13 35.30
N ARG A 444 -11.43 31.11 35.22
CA ARG A 444 -12.28 30.18 35.99
C ARG A 444 -12.24 28.76 35.43
N LEU A 445 -12.18 28.61 34.11
CA LEU A 445 -12.03 27.31 33.43
C LEU A 445 -10.69 26.66 33.78
N GLY A 446 -9.58 27.42 33.76
CA GLY A 446 -8.27 26.91 34.15
C GLY A 446 -8.21 26.47 35.63
N LEU A 447 -8.89 27.20 36.52
CA LEU A 447 -9.00 26.79 37.93
C LEU A 447 -9.88 25.55 38.10
N MET A 448 -10.95 25.39 37.30
CA MET A 448 -11.75 24.16 37.31
C MET A 448 -10.98 22.95 36.76
N GLU A 449 -10.22 23.09 35.67
CA GLU A 449 -9.37 22.02 35.14
C GLU A 449 -8.30 21.61 36.15
N GLN A 450 -7.69 22.57 36.85
CA GLN A 450 -6.72 22.30 37.90
C GLN A 450 -7.35 21.58 39.09
N PHE A 451 -8.59 21.92 39.47
CA PHE A 451 -9.31 21.21 40.54
C PHE A 451 -9.72 19.79 40.13
N VAL A 452 -10.26 19.60 38.92
CA VAL A 452 -10.71 18.28 38.41
C VAL A 452 -9.55 17.31 38.20
N THR A 453 -8.36 17.81 37.86
CA THR A 453 -7.14 17.00 37.72
C THR A 453 -6.33 16.88 39.02
N SER A 454 -6.77 17.50 40.11
CA SER A 454 -6.06 17.43 41.38
C SER A 454 -6.20 16.06 42.07
N PRO A 455 -5.14 15.58 42.75
CA PRO A 455 -5.19 14.34 43.53
C PRO A 455 -6.32 14.33 44.58
N ASN A 456 -6.60 15.47 45.19
CA ASN A 456 -7.65 15.60 46.22
C ASN A 456 -9.05 15.36 45.64
N PHE A 457 -9.34 15.82 44.41
CA PHE A 457 -10.63 15.55 43.76
C PHE A 457 -10.78 14.07 43.39
N SER A 458 -9.68 13.40 43.00
CA SER A 458 -9.69 11.97 42.73
C SER A 458 -9.96 11.14 43.99
N LEU A 459 -9.43 11.56 45.15
CA LEU A 459 -9.67 10.92 46.45
C LEU A 459 -11.11 11.13 46.92
N GLU A 460 -11.65 12.34 46.80
CA GLU A 460 -13.05 12.65 47.14
C GLU A 460 -14.05 11.81 46.31
N ARG A 461 -13.74 11.61 45.02
CA ARG A 461 -14.55 10.76 44.13
C ARG A 461 -14.49 9.28 44.53
N GLN A 462 -13.31 8.78 44.88
CA GLN A 462 -13.14 7.43 45.38
C GLN A 462 -13.87 7.22 46.73
N PHE A 463 -13.84 8.21 47.62
CA PHE A 463 -14.54 8.15 48.91
C PHE A 463 -16.06 8.09 48.73
N ARG A 464 -16.63 8.92 47.85
CA ARG A 464 -18.07 8.87 47.52
C ARG A 464 -18.50 7.57 46.85
N ASP A 465 -17.66 6.98 46.01
CA ASP A 465 -17.97 5.68 45.39
C ASP A 465 -17.87 4.53 46.40
N LEU A 466 -17.00 4.63 47.41
CA LEU A 466 -16.95 3.71 48.55
C LEU A 466 -18.17 3.84 49.47
N GLU A 467 -18.65 5.06 49.74
CA GLU A 467 -19.89 5.26 50.50
C GLU A 467 -21.13 4.71 49.77
N ARG A 468 -21.21 4.87 48.45
CA ARG A 468 -22.29 4.29 47.64
C ARG A 468 -22.27 2.77 47.58
N THR A 469 -21.10 2.16 47.63
CA THR A 469 -20.96 0.70 47.62
C THR A 469 -21.23 0.09 49.00
N ASN A 470 -20.90 0.78 50.09
CA ASN A 470 -21.25 0.37 51.45
C ASN A 470 -22.75 0.55 51.77
N GLY A 471 -23.40 1.60 51.28
CA GLY A 471 -24.84 1.80 51.44
C GLY A 471 -25.74 0.79 50.70
N ARG A 472 -25.17 -0.06 49.83
CA ARG A 472 -25.86 -1.17 49.15
C ARG A 472 -25.69 -2.54 49.85
N ARG A 473 -24.90 -2.60 50.93
CA ARG A 473 -24.65 -3.84 51.70
C ARG A 473 -25.16 -3.78 53.15
N ALA A 474 -25.85 -2.72 53.55
CA ALA A 474 -26.52 -2.60 54.84
C ALA A 474 -28.02 -2.91 54.72
#